data_AF-A0A6P1VCA1-F1
#
_entry.id   AF-A0A6P1VCA1-F1
#
_cell.length_a   1.000
_cell.length_b   1.000
_cell.length_c   1.000
_cell.angle_alpha   90.00
_cell.angle_beta   90.00
_cell.angle_gamma   90.00
#
_symmetry.space_group_name_H-M   'P 1'
#
loop_
_entity.id
_entity.type
_entity.pdbx_description
1 polymer ?
#
loop_
_entity_poly.entity_id
_entity_poly.type
_entity_poly.pdbx_seq_one_letter_code
_entity_poly.pdbx_strand_id
1 'polypeptide(L)'
;MGQISRNYFWPGRGSAAGSIIAYALNITDLDPLHYDLLFERFLNPDRISMPDIDIDIQDTRRGEVIEYCAKKYGPERVANICTFGTMAARASVRDVARVLQVPYGESDRLAKLIPPPVQGRHVPIKKSLEEDPDLKKNTKPTRLPKRFMTLRRSWKDDSFARCACRRRGDCAG
;
A
#
# COMPACT_ATOMS: atom_id res chain seq x y z
N MET A 1 -31.89 -18.92 2.02
CA MET A 1 -31.38 -17.54 1.93
C MET A 1 -30.54 -17.29 3.17
N GLY A 2 -29.22 -17.46 3.06
CA GLY A 2 -28.32 -17.34 4.21
C GLY A 2 -28.23 -15.90 4.68
N GLN A 3 -28.66 -15.64 5.91
CA GLN A 3 -28.39 -14.39 6.60
C GLN A 3 -26.88 -14.27 6.78
N ILE A 4 -26.23 -13.49 5.92
CA ILE A 4 -24.98 -12.85 6.30
C ILE A 4 -25.39 -11.87 7.41
N SER A 5 -25.25 -12.29 8.68
CA SER A 5 -25.61 -11.48 9.83
C SER A 5 -24.91 -10.11 9.77
N ARG A 6 -25.48 -9.06 10.35
CA ARG A 6 -25.01 -7.67 10.20
C ARG A 6 -23.60 -7.38 10.78
N ASN A 7 -22.91 -8.38 11.32
CA ASN A 7 -21.66 -8.24 12.06
C ASN A 7 -20.38 -8.38 11.22
N TYR A 8 -20.45 -8.35 9.87
CA TYR A 8 -19.30 -8.62 8.99
C TYR A 8 -18.75 -7.35 8.36
N PHE A 9 -19.57 -6.31 8.28
CA PHE A 9 -19.29 -5.08 7.57
C PHE A 9 -19.04 -3.96 8.57
N TRP A 10 -18.00 -3.18 8.33
CA TRP A 10 -17.78 -1.92 9.04
C TRP A 10 -18.75 -0.85 8.50
N PRO A 11 -19.19 0.16 9.29
CA PRO A 11 -20.27 1.13 8.98
C PRO A 11 -20.17 1.99 7.69
N GLY A 12 -19.31 1.64 6.75
CA GLY A 12 -19.12 2.31 5.47
C GLY A 12 -17.82 3.10 5.44
N ARG A 13 -17.22 3.17 4.25
CA ARG A 13 -15.98 3.92 4.00
C ARG A 13 -16.11 4.79 2.77
N GLY A 14 -15.41 5.93 2.82
CA GLY A 14 -15.29 6.83 1.68
C GLY A 14 -16.55 7.67 1.45
N SER A 15 -16.74 8.11 0.20
CA SER A 15 -17.84 8.99 -0.19
C SER A 15 -19.20 8.29 -0.21
N ALA A 16 -19.24 6.94 -0.24
CA ALA A 16 -20.49 6.17 -0.27
C ALA A 16 -21.42 6.46 0.92
N ALA A 17 -20.86 6.83 2.08
CA ALA A 17 -21.63 7.19 3.28
C ALA A 17 -22.51 8.44 3.11
N GLY A 18 -22.24 9.29 2.11
CA GLY A 18 -23.09 10.46 1.80
C GLY A 18 -24.35 10.14 1.00
N SER A 19 -24.57 8.88 0.62
CA SER A 19 -25.73 8.48 -0.18
C SER A 19 -26.87 7.97 0.69
N ILE A 20 -27.99 8.70 0.70
CA ILE A 20 -29.21 8.26 1.37
C ILE A 20 -29.76 6.96 0.79
N ILE A 21 -29.54 6.73 -0.51
CA ILE A 21 -29.92 5.47 -1.18
C ILE A 21 -29.06 4.33 -0.66
N ALA A 22 -27.75 4.55 -0.44
CA ALA A 22 -26.87 3.55 0.14
C ALA A 22 -27.28 3.20 1.58
N TYR A 23 -27.69 4.20 2.37
CA TYR A 23 -28.25 4.00 3.70
C TYR A 23 -29.57 3.20 3.65
N ALA A 24 -30.51 3.59 2.78
CA ALA A 24 -31.80 2.90 2.64
C ALA A 24 -31.67 1.44 2.16
N LEU A 25 -30.68 1.15 1.31
CA LEU A 25 -30.38 -0.20 0.83
C LEU A 25 -29.55 -1.04 1.82
N ASN A 26 -29.21 -0.50 3.00
CA ASN A 26 -28.34 -1.12 3.99
C ASN A 26 -26.95 -1.46 3.43
N ILE A 27 -26.41 -0.62 2.54
CA ILE A 27 -25.02 -0.69 2.08
C ILE A 27 -24.11 0.03 3.08
N THR A 28 -24.59 1.13 3.65
CA THR A 28 -23.91 1.90 4.71
C THR A 28 -24.81 1.98 5.94
N ASP A 29 -24.25 1.89 7.14
CA ASP A 29 -25.02 1.94 8.39
C ASP A 29 -25.18 3.37 8.94
N LEU A 30 -24.57 4.36 8.27
CA LEU A 30 -24.55 5.75 8.71
C LEU A 30 -25.63 6.57 7.99
N ASP A 31 -26.44 7.30 8.77
CA ASP A 31 -27.48 8.20 8.25
C ASP A 31 -26.87 9.51 7.74
N PRO A 32 -26.85 9.76 6.41
CA PRO A 32 -26.22 10.95 5.85
C PRO A 32 -26.94 12.25 6.23
N LEU A 33 -28.25 12.22 6.48
CA LEU A 33 -29.00 13.44 6.82
C LEU A 33 -28.69 13.92 8.23
N HIS A 34 -28.47 12.98 9.16
CA HIS A 34 -28.09 13.31 10.54
C HIS A 34 -26.72 13.99 10.62
N TYR A 35 -25.79 13.57 9.76
CA TYR A 35 -24.40 14.07 9.75
C TYR A 35 -24.14 15.12 8.65
N ASP A 36 -25.18 15.62 7.99
CA ASP A 36 -25.10 16.61 6.90
C ASP A 36 -24.08 16.22 5.80
N LEU A 37 -24.09 14.93 5.43
CA LEU A 37 -23.21 14.40 4.40
C LEU A 37 -23.79 14.65 3.01
N LEU A 38 -22.97 15.25 2.15
CA LEU A 38 -23.36 15.63 0.79
C LEU A 38 -23.31 14.44 -0.18
N PHE A 39 -24.40 14.22 -0.91
CA PHE A 39 -24.49 13.18 -1.95
C PHE A 39 -23.59 13.48 -3.16
N GLU A 40 -23.41 14.75 -3.49
CA GLU A 40 -22.64 15.24 -4.63
C GLU A 40 -21.15 14.86 -4.54
N ARG A 41 -20.66 14.59 -3.33
CA ARG A 41 -19.30 14.07 -3.09
C ARG A 41 -19.17 12.62 -3.55
N PHE A 42 -20.26 11.85 -3.54
CA PHE A 42 -20.30 10.47 -4.04
C PHE A 42 -20.51 10.43 -5.55
N LEU A 43 -21.53 11.13 -6.03
CA LEU A 43 -21.88 11.18 -7.45
C LEU A 43 -22.21 12.61 -7.84
N ASN A 44 -21.32 13.22 -8.61
CA ASN A 44 -21.52 14.58 -9.10
C ASN A 44 -22.25 14.54 -10.47
N PRO A 45 -23.39 15.22 -10.64
CA PRO A 45 -24.13 15.25 -11.90
C PRO A 45 -23.32 15.87 -13.05
N ASP A 46 -22.45 16.84 -12.78
CA ASP A 46 -21.64 17.52 -13.81
C ASP A 46 -20.43 16.69 -14.25
N ARG A 47 -20.05 15.68 -13.47
CA ARG A 47 -18.90 14.80 -13.75
C ARG A 47 -19.35 13.35 -13.86
N ILE A 48 -19.52 12.90 -15.11
CA ILE A 48 -19.76 11.47 -15.41
C ILE A 48 -18.48 10.69 -15.11
N SER A 49 -18.39 10.16 -13.90
CA SER A 49 -17.36 9.21 -13.50
C SER A 49 -18.00 8.01 -12.83
N MET A 50 -17.40 6.85 -13.04
CA MET A 50 -17.81 5.62 -12.37
C MET A 50 -17.68 5.81 -10.85
N PRO A 51 -18.76 5.64 -10.07
CA PRO A 51 -18.69 5.71 -8.63
C PRO A 51 -17.92 4.50 -8.10
N ASP A 52 -17.08 4.72 -7.08
CA ASP A 52 -16.34 3.66 -6.41
C ASP A 52 -16.90 3.46 -5.00
N ILE A 53 -17.30 2.23 -4.66
CA ILE A 53 -17.86 1.88 -3.34
C ILE A 53 -16.91 0.87 -2.71
N ASP A 54 -16.13 1.35 -1.74
CA ASP A 54 -15.27 0.51 -0.91
C ASP A 54 -16.04 -0.02 0.30
N ILE A 55 -16.26 -1.33 0.35
CA ILE A 55 -16.86 -2.01 1.50
C ILE A 55 -15.74 -2.69 2.29
N ASP A 56 -15.57 -2.29 3.56
CA ASP A 56 -14.62 -2.95 4.46
C ASP A 56 -15.30 -4.18 5.12
N ILE A 57 -14.64 -5.33 4.98
CA ILE A 57 -15.07 -6.62 5.53
C ILE A 57 -14.07 -7.05 6.58
N GLN A 58 -14.54 -7.69 7.66
CA GLN A 58 -13.66 -8.30 8.66
C GLN A 58 -12.70 -9.32 8.01
N ASP A 59 -11.40 -9.21 8.33
CA ASP A 59 -10.34 -9.97 7.66
C ASP A 59 -10.54 -11.50 7.75
N THR A 60 -10.92 -12.00 8.93
CA THR A 60 -11.19 -13.42 9.18
C THR A 60 -12.30 -14.00 8.31
N ARG A 61 -13.22 -13.17 7.82
CA ARG A 61 -14.42 -13.59 7.06
C ARG A 61 -14.41 -13.14 5.61
N ARG A 62 -13.34 -12.47 5.18
CA ARG A 62 -13.16 -12.01 3.81
C ARG A 62 -13.23 -13.16 2.80
N GLY A 63 -12.70 -14.33 3.18
CA GLY A 63 -12.76 -15.54 2.34
C GLY A 63 -14.19 -15.96 1.99
N GLU A 64 -15.11 -15.89 2.95
CA GLU A 64 -16.52 -16.26 2.74
C GLU A 64 -17.20 -15.36 1.69
N VAL A 65 -16.90 -14.07 1.70
CA VAL A 65 -17.45 -13.10 0.74
C VAL A 65 -16.86 -13.31 -0.66
N ILE A 66 -15.57 -13.58 -0.76
CA ILE A 66 -14.92 -13.91 -2.04
C ILE A 66 -15.54 -15.19 -2.63
N GLU A 67 -15.74 -16.22 -1.80
CA GLU A 67 -16.37 -17.47 -2.22
C GLU A 67 -17.83 -17.27 -2.65
N TYR A 68 -18.58 -16.45 -1.93
CA TYR A 68 -19.94 -16.06 -2.32
C TYR A 68 -19.95 -15.38 -3.71
N CYS A 69 -19.06 -14.42 -3.95
CA CYS A 69 -18.93 -13.76 -5.24
C CYS A 69 -18.55 -14.75 -6.35
N ALA A 70 -17.59 -15.65 -6.10
CA ALA A 70 -17.18 -16.67 -7.06
C ALA A 70 -18.33 -17.64 -7.41
N LYS A 71 -19.14 -18.05 -6.42
CA LYS A 71 -20.34 -18.89 -6.65
C LYS A 71 -21.42 -18.14 -7.42
N LYS A 72 -21.61 -16.84 -7.16
CA LYS A 72 -22.68 -16.03 -7.78
C LYS A 72 -22.36 -15.63 -9.22
N TYR A 73 -21.13 -15.22 -9.50
CA TYR A 73 -20.73 -14.66 -10.81
C TYR A 73 -19.87 -15.61 -11.65
N GLY A 74 -19.45 -16.74 -11.08
CA GLY A 74 -18.57 -17.73 -11.70
C GLY A 74 -17.11 -17.51 -11.31
N PRO A 75 -16.36 -18.59 -11.03
CA PRO A 75 -14.96 -18.50 -10.57
C PRO A 75 -14.03 -17.85 -11.60
N GLU A 76 -14.31 -18.03 -12.89
CA GLU A 76 -13.53 -17.45 -13.99
C GLU A 76 -13.67 -15.92 -14.13
N ARG A 77 -14.65 -15.31 -13.44
CA ARG A 77 -14.97 -13.87 -13.56
C ARG A 77 -14.63 -13.08 -12.31
N VAL A 78 -14.16 -13.75 -11.25
CA VAL A 78 -13.84 -13.13 -9.96
C VAL A 78 -12.35 -13.30 -9.71
N ALA A 79 -11.63 -12.19 -9.80
CA ALA A 79 -10.21 -12.13 -9.54
C ALA A 79 -9.87 -11.05 -8.53
N ASN A 80 -8.67 -11.16 -8.04
CA ASN A 80 -8.26 -10.58 -6.78
C ASN A 80 -7.15 -9.56 -7.12
N ILE A 81 -7.39 -8.26 -6.92
CA ILE A 81 -6.45 -7.22 -7.36
C ILE A 81 -5.14 -7.31 -6.56
N CYS A 82 -4.01 -7.34 -7.24
CA CYS A 82 -2.68 -7.36 -6.63
C CYS A 82 -2.07 -5.95 -6.60
N THR A 83 -1.28 -5.68 -5.57
CA THR A 83 -0.50 -4.45 -5.46
C THR A 83 0.97 -4.79 -5.60
N PHE A 84 1.65 -4.14 -6.52
CA PHE A 84 3.10 -4.28 -6.65
C PHE A 84 3.80 -3.45 -5.57
N GLY A 85 4.54 -4.13 -4.69
CA GLY A 85 5.41 -3.47 -3.74
C GLY A 85 6.73 -3.13 -4.42
N THR A 86 7.06 -1.85 -4.55
CA THR A 86 8.42 -1.43 -4.94
C THR A 86 9.38 -1.64 -3.78
N MET A 87 10.65 -1.94 -4.07
CA MET A 87 11.65 -2.07 -3.02
C MET A 87 11.86 -0.73 -2.30
N ALA A 88 11.58 -0.70 -1.00
CA ALA A 88 11.83 0.47 -0.16
C ALA A 88 13.32 0.79 -0.11
N ALA A 89 13.68 2.07 -0.22
CA ALA A 89 15.07 2.54 -0.26
C ALA A 89 15.98 1.91 0.82
N ARG A 90 15.53 1.87 2.08
CA ARG A 90 16.25 1.24 3.20
C ARG A 90 16.41 -0.28 3.04
N ALA A 91 15.36 -0.95 2.57
CA ALA A 91 15.36 -2.40 2.39
C ALA A 91 16.31 -2.78 1.24
N SER A 92 16.28 -2.02 0.15
CA SER A 92 17.20 -2.20 -0.97
C SER A 92 18.66 -2.12 -0.53
N VAL A 93 19.02 -1.19 0.38
CA VAL A 93 20.43 -1.01 0.79
C VAL A 93 20.90 -2.22 1.58
N ARG A 94 20.04 -2.78 2.43
CA ARG A 94 20.32 -4.01 3.17
C ARG A 94 20.43 -5.23 2.26
N ASP A 95 19.55 -5.35 1.27
CA ASP A 95 19.59 -6.47 0.31
C ASP A 95 20.88 -6.46 -0.52
N VAL A 96 21.26 -5.30 -1.03
CA VAL A 96 22.52 -5.11 -1.78
C VAL A 96 23.72 -5.39 -0.88
N ALA A 97 23.72 -4.88 0.34
CA ALA A 97 24.79 -5.14 1.31
C ALA A 97 24.92 -6.63 1.63
N ARG A 98 23.81 -7.37 1.71
CA ARG A 98 23.78 -8.83 1.90
C ARG A 98 24.43 -9.57 0.72
N VAL A 99 24.09 -9.20 -0.52
CA VAL A 99 24.71 -9.79 -1.73
C VAL A 99 26.22 -9.53 -1.76
N LEU A 100 26.64 -8.37 -1.29
CA LEU A 100 28.05 -7.97 -1.23
C LEU A 100 28.79 -8.49 0.02
N GLN A 101 28.15 -9.33 0.84
CA GLN A 101 28.72 -9.91 2.06
C GLN A 101 29.25 -8.87 3.06
N VAL A 102 28.61 -7.69 3.12
CA VAL A 102 28.93 -6.66 4.11
C VAL A 102 28.32 -7.07 5.47
N PRO A 103 29.05 -6.91 6.59
CA PRO A 103 28.52 -7.21 7.92
C PRO A 103 27.22 -6.45 8.22
N TYR A 104 26.27 -7.13 8.88
CA TYR A 104 24.94 -6.59 9.15
C TYR A 104 24.98 -5.24 9.88
N GLY A 105 25.86 -5.09 10.87
CA GLY A 105 26.00 -3.85 11.64
C GLY A 105 26.38 -2.63 10.80
N GLU A 106 27.24 -2.81 9.80
CA GLU A 106 27.61 -1.74 8.88
C GLU A 106 26.47 -1.45 7.89
N SER A 107 25.80 -2.50 7.40
CA SER A 107 24.64 -2.37 6.50
C SER A 107 23.47 -1.62 7.14
N ASP A 108 23.21 -1.86 8.44
CA ASP A 108 22.12 -1.23 9.18
C ASP A 108 22.43 0.24 9.50
N ARG A 109 23.70 0.53 9.82
CA ARG A 109 24.17 1.92 9.98
C ARG A 109 23.96 2.71 8.70
N LEU A 110 24.33 2.16 7.54
CA LEU A 110 24.13 2.82 6.25
C LEU A 110 22.64 2.99 5.90
N ALA A 111 21.81 1.98 6.17
CA ALA A 111 20.38 2.05 5.92
C ALA A 111 19.67 3.11 6.79
N LYS A 112 20.13 3.33 8.03
CA LYS A 112 19.58 4.34 8.95
C LYS A 112 19.88 5.78 8.53
N LEU A 113 20.91 6.01 7.72
CA LEU A 113 21.22 7.33 7.16
C LEU A 113 20.20 7.78 6.11
N ILE A 114 19.41 6.86 5.54
CA ILE A 114 18.36 7.22 4.58
C ILE A 114 17.17 7.82 5.36
N PRO A 115 16.62 8.97 4.96
CA PRO A 115 15.50 9.61 5.66
C PRO A 115 14.27 8.69 5.76
N PRO A 116 13.47 8.83 6.82
CA PRO A 116 12.22 8.09 6.96
C PRO A 116 11.24 8.48 5.84
N PRO A 117 10.30 7.58 5.47
CA PRO A 117 9.29 7.89 4.46
C PRO A 117 8.42 9.07 4.90
N VAL A 118 8.12 9.97 3.97
CA VAL A 118 7.20 11.09 4.18
C VAL A 118 5.84 10.67 3.62
N GLN A 119 4.79 10.69 4.45
CA GLN A 119 3.41 10.31 4.06
C GLN A 119 3.31 8.93 3.39
N GLY A 120 4.07 7.95 3.87
CA GLY A 120 4.05 6.57 3.34
C GLY A 120 4.73 6.40 1.97
N ARG A 121 5.36 7.44 1.42
CA ARG A 121 6.18 7.36 0.21
C ARG A 121 7.66 7.40 0.58
N HIS A 122 8.42 6.42 0.10
CA HIS A 122 9.86 6.41 0.27
C HIS A 122 10.50 7.49 -0.61
N VAL A 123 11.44 8.24 -0.04
CA VAL A 123 12.24 9.19 -0.80
C VAL A 123 13.19 8.40 -1.70
N PRO A 124 13.27 8.71 -3.00
CA PRO A 124 14.27 8.14 -3.91
C PRO A 124 15.69 8.27 -3.35
N ILE A 125 16.53 7.25 -3.55
CA ILE A 125 17.90 7.24 -3.01
C ILE A 125 18.74 8.34 -3.67
N LYS A 126 18.46 8.66 -4.94
CA LYS A 126 19.10 9.79 -5.64
C LYS A 126 18.96 11.10 -4.89
N LYS A 127 17.73 11.44 -4.47
CA LYS A 127 17.44 12.67 -3.72
C LYS A 127 18.14 12.66 -2.37
N SER A 128 18.08 11.52 -1.68
CA SER A 128 18.73 11.34 -0.38
C SER A 128 20.25 11.52 -0.47
N LEU A 129 20.87 11.10 -1.58
CA LEU A 129 22.31 11.26 -1.83
C LEU A 129 22.71 12.71 -2.15
N GLU A 130 21.79 13.52 -2.66
CA GLU A 130 22.02 14.94 -2.97
C GLU A 130 21.83 15.83 -1.74
N GLU A 131 20.85 15.51 -0.90
CA GLU A 131 20.44 16.32 0.25
C GLU A 131 21.32 16.07 1.48
N ASP A 132 21.77 14.84 1.72
CA ASP A 132 22.47 14.50 2.97
C ASP A 132 24.01 14.48 2.81
N PRO A 133 24.75 15.36 3.52
CA PRO A 133 26.21 15.41 3.45
C PRO A 133 26.90 14.19 4.06
N ASP A 134 26.27 13.49 5.01
CA ASP A 134 26.86 12.33 5.68
C ASP A 134 26.69 11.05 4.84
N LEU A 135 25.62 10.94 4.06
CA LEU A 135 25.53 9.94 2.98
C LEU A 135 26.65 10.16 1.95
N LYS A 136 26.90 11.41 1.51
CA LYS A 136 27.99 11.72 0.55
C LYS A 136 29.37 11.35 1.10
N LYS A 137 29.63 11.58 2.40
CA LYS A 137 30.92 11.25 3.04
C LYS A 137 31.11 9.73 3.17
N ASN A 138 30.10 9.00 3.61
CA ASN A 138 30.18 7.54 3.79
C ASN A 138 30.24 6.77 2.47
N THR A 139 29.90 7.41 1.35
CA THR A 139 30.05 6.84 0.00
C THR A 139 31.47 7.01 -0.56
N LYS A 140 32.41 7.67 0.13
CA LYS A 140 33.80 7.81 -0.33
C LYS A 140 34.60 6.51 -0.10
N PRO A 141 35.58 6.21 -0.97
CA PRO A 141 36.18 4.86 -1.13
C PRO A 141 37.03 4.38 0.06
N THR A 142 37.20 5.20 1.09
CA THR A 142 38.15 4.93 2.18
C THR A 142 37.68 3.84 3.16
N ARG A 143 36.40 3.42 3.12
CA ARG A 143 35.85 2.42 4.06
C ARG A 143 34.96 1.33 3.45
N LEU A 144 34.36 1.53 2.28
CA LEU A 144 33.50 0.52 1.65
C LEU A 144 34.19 -0.18 0.48
N PRO A 145 33.94 -1.49 0.26
CA PRO A 145 34.44 -2.20 -0.91
C PRO A 145 34.04 -1.46 -2.20
N LYS A 146 34.99 -1.26 -3.13
CA LYS A 146 34.77 -0.60 -4.43
C LYS A 146 33.52 -1.12 -5.19
N ARG A 147 33.13 -2.38 -4.94
CA ARG A 147 31.93 -3.05 -5.48
C ARG A 147 30.59 -2.43 -5.04
N PHE A 148 30.49 -1.91 -3.82
CA PHE A 148 29.28 -1.22 -3.33
C PHE A 148 29.02 0.07 -4.11
N MET A 149 30.11 0.74 -4.52
CA MET A 149 30.07 2.00 -5.25
C MET A 149 29.72 1.82 -6.74
N THR A 150 30.08 0.69 -7.35
CA THR A 150 29.66 0.34 -8.72
C THR A 150 28.14 0.24 -8.83
N LEU A 151 27.49 -0.25 -7.77
CA LEU A 151 26.03 -0.34 -7.71
C LEU A 151 25.36 1.04 -7.68
N ARG A 152 26.02 2.13 -7.24
CA ARG A 152 25.53 3.54 -7.34
C ARG A 152 24.97 3.87 -8.73
N ARG A 153 25.49 3.24 -9.79
CA ARG A 153 25.01 3.41 -11.16
C ARG A 153 23.73 2.63 -11.46
N SER A 154 23.49 1.47 -10.83
CA SER A 154 22.26 0.66 -11.00
C SER A 154 21.10 1.12 -10.13
N TRP A 155 21.34 1.87 -9.05
CA TRP A 155 20.31 2.59 -8.28
C TRP A 155 19.66 3.75 -9.06
N LYS A 156 19.95 3.89 -10.35
CA LYS A 156 19.32 4.91 -11.17
C LYS A 156 17.86 4.60 -11.48
N ASP A 157 17.46 3.34 -11.38
CA ASP A 157 16.09 2.90 -11.59
C ASP A 157 15.51 2.48 -10.24
N ASP A 158 15.00 3.45 -9.47
CA ASP A 158 14.42 3.24 -8.11
C ASP A 158 13.12 2.39 -8.11
N SER A 159 12.76 1.82 -9.26
CA SER A 159 11.51 1.09 -9.51
C SER A 159 11.77 -0.40 -9.73
N PHE A 160 12.61 -1.02 -8.90
CA PHE A 160 12.64 -2.48 -8.80
C PHE A 160 11.38 -2.95 -8.04
N ALA A 161 10.48 -3.61 -8.75
CA ALA A 161 9.36 -4.30 -8.13
C ALA A 161 9.92 -5.45 -7.29
N ARG A 162 9.57 -5.48 -6.00
CA ARG A 162 9.76 -6.69 -5.19
C ARG A 162 8.63 -7.66 -5.56
N CYS A 163 8.94 -8.95 -5.52
CA CYS A 163 7.99 -10.04 -5.78
C CYS A 163 6.61 -9.71 -5.18
N ALA A 164 5.55 -9.94 -5.95
CA ALA A 164 4.17 -9.52 -5.65
C ALA A 164 3.84 -9.74 -4.17
N CYS A 165 3.69 -8.64 -3.42
CA CYS A 165 3.49 -8.72 -1.98
C CYS A 165 2.00 -8.96 -1.68
N ARG A 166 1.76 -9.82 -0.67
CA ARG A 166 0.46 -10.10 -0.05
C ARG A 166 -0.26 -8.78 0.30
N ARG A 167 -1.58 -8.75 0.11
CA ARG A 167 -2.40 -7.53 0.23
C ARG A 167 -2.26 -6.88 1.61
N ARG A 168 -2.54 -5.57 1.69
CA ARG A 168 -2.88 -4.90 2.95
C ARG A 168 -4.06 -5.65 3.59
N GLY A 169 -3.82 -6.24 4.76
CA GLY A 169 -4.77 -7.11 5.46
C GLY A 169 -4.06 -8.24 6.21
N ASP A 170 -3.13 -8.93 5.55
CA ASP A 170 -2.41 -10.10 6.11
C ASP A 170 -1.29 -9.72 7.12
N CYS A 171 -1.37 -8.54 7.74
CA CYS A 171 -0.39 -8.03 8.70
C CYS A 171 -1.02 -7.88 10.08
N ALA A 172 -1.66 -8.93 10.58
CA ALA A 172 -1.94 -9.12 12.00
C ALA A 172 -2.05 -10.63 12.29
N GLY A 173 -1.03 -11.18 12.96
CA GLY A 173 -1.04 -12.55 13.50
C GLY A 173 -0.27 -13.56 12.67
#